data_AF-A0A3L8DXS3-F1
#
_entry.id   AF-A0A3L8DXS3-F1
#
_cell.length_a   1.000
_cell.length_b   1.000
_cell.length_c   1.000
_cell.angle_alpha   90.00
_cell.angle_beta   90.00
_cell.angle_gamma   90.00
#
_symmetry.space_group_name_H-M   'P 1'
#
loop_
_entity.id
_entity.type
_entity.pdbx_description
1 polymer ?
#
loop_
_entity_poly.entity_id
_entity_poly.type
_entity_poly.pdbx_seq_one_letter_code
_entity_poly.pdbx_strand_id
1 'polypeptide(L)'
;MGCCYSFCKEDTGPQSGEANERTHLLVDPVSNNTNIPRVHSDDYVNQYASSVPKKTDEQSALNRILHETAANVIDVGALDTHNLEQHEYMDRSRAYMKRIEAARIKLPDSTSCLLKDVPAPEKILAADPLTPGDQGLITEMLNNAVTALTDIKVEHKEDLVVPFLS
;
A
#
# COMPACT_ATOMS: atom_id res chain seq x y z
N MET A 1 43.53 53.48 -22.24
CA MET A 1 44.64 52.51 -22.26
C MET A 1 44.18 51.28 -21.50
N GLY A 2 44.18 50.11 -22.14
CA GLY A 2 44.01 48.81 -21.47
C GLY A 2 42.55 48.46 -21.19
N CYS A 3 41.79 47.90 -22.14
CA CYS A 3 41.87 46.50 -22.57
C CYS A 3 41.44 45.55 -21.45
N CYS A 4 40.18 45.12 -21.51
CA CYS A 4 39.82 43.78 -21.95
C CYS A 4 39.65 42.90 -20.70
N TYR A 5 38.59 42.12 -20.55
CA TYR A 5 37.88 41.36 -21.56
C TYR A 5 36.44 41.15 -21.06
N SER A 6 35.49 40.74 -21.93
CA SER A 6 34.19 40.15 -21.54
C SER A 6 33.05 41.14 -21.27
N PHE A 7 32.06 41.15 -22.17
CA PHE A 7 30.88 42.03 -22.16
C PHE A 7 29.65 41.20 -21.77
N CYS A 8 28.93 41.58 -20.72
CA CYS A 8 27.73 42.42 -20.75
C CYS A 8 26.48 41.72 -21.31
N LYS A 9 25.43 41.65 -20.50
CA LYS A 9 24.47 42.75 -20.51
C LYS A 9 23.64 42.83 -19.23
N GLU A 10 23.49 44.08 -18.85
CA GLU A 10 22.71 44.73 -17.80
C GLU A 10 21.28 45.02 -18.30
N ASP A 11 20.41 45.36 -17.35
CA ASP A 11 19.17 46.15 -17.40
C ASP A 11 17.95 45.41 -16.80
N THR A 12 17.07 45.96 -15.96
CA THR A 12 16.90 47.25 -15.26
C THR A 12 15.60 47.14 -14.45
N GLY A 13 15.64 47.32 -13.11
CA GLY A 13 14.50 47.67 -12.21
C GLY A 13 13.25 46.77 -12.15
N PRO A 14 12.30 47.00 -11.21
CA PRO A 14 12.32 47.85 -10.03
C PRO A 14 12.49 47.05 -8.71
N GLN A 15 12.81 47.77 -7.64
CA GLN A 15 12.79 47.30 -6.26
C GLN A 15 11.50 46.51 -5.94
N SER A 16 11.61 45.23 -5.62
CA SER A 16 10.59 44.57 -4.79
C SER A 16 11.11 43.27 -4.20
N GLY A 17 11.45 43.32 -2.91
CA GLY A 17 11.34 42.14 -2.04
C GLY A 17 12.39 41.05 -2.17
N GLU A 18 13.67 41.37 -2.36
CA GLU A 18 14.70 40.35 -2.13
C GLU A 18 14.73 40.00 -0.62
N ALA A 19 14.49 38.73 -0.32
CA ALA A 19 14.44 38.21 1.03
C ALA A 19 15.85 38.27 1.64
N ASN A 20 16.10 39.29 2.44
CA ASN A 20 17.29 39.38 3.27
C ASN A 20 17.11 38.49 4.52
N GLU A 21 18.18 38.26 5.27
CA GLU A 21 18.21 37.47 6.52
C GLU A 21 17.29 37.98 7.64
N ARG A 22 16.61 39.11 7.43
CA ARG A 22 15.59 39.68 8.31
C ARG A 22 14.16 39.60 7.75
N THR A 23 13.98 39.03 6.56
CA THR A 23 12.67 38.91 5.92
C THR A 23 11.93 37.69 6.46
N HIS A 24 10.83 37.92 7.18
CA HIS A 24 10.02 36.84 7.76
C HIS A 24 9.35 36.00 6.67
N LEU A 25 9.49 34.67 6.77
CA LEU A 25 9.01 33.69 5.79
C LEU A 25 7.51 33.37 5.90
N LEU A 26 6.79 33.99 6.84
CA LEU A 26 5.37 33.75 7.07
C LEU A 26 4.62 35.08 7.00
N VAL A 27 3.56 35.10 6.18
CA VAL A 27 2.62 36.21 6.09
C VAL A 27 1.93 36.38 7.45
N ASP A 28 1.92 37.61 7.97
CA ASP A 28 1.26 37.99 9.21
C ASP A 28 -0.22 37.51 9.20
N PRO A 29 -0.67 36.67 10.15
CA PRO A 29 -1.95 35.97 10.03
C PRO A 29 -3.19 36.87 10.20
N VAL A 30 -3.04 38.18 10.41
CA VAL A 30 -4.16 39.07 10.76
C VAL A 30 -4.92 39.62 9.54
N SER A 31 -4.82 39.00 8.36
CA SER A 31 -5.56 39.48 7.18
C SER A 31 -5.94 38.37 6.21
N ASN A 32 -6.91 37.51 6.59
CA ASN A 32 -8.03 37.19 5.70
C ASN A 32 -9.14 36.44 6.45
N ASN A 33 -10.28 37.11 6.61
CA ASN A 33 -11.53 36.54 7.11
C ASN A 33 -12.22 35.76 5.96
N THR A 34 -12.35 34.44 6.10
CA THR A 34 -13.37 33.68 5.37
C THR A 34 -14.11 32.76 6.34
N ASN A 35 -15.38 33.12 6.57
CA ASN A 35 -16.36 32.48 7.43
C ASN A 35 -16.65 31.02 7.01
N ILE A 36 -16.42 30.07 7.91
CA ILE A 36 -17.19 28.82 7.95
C ILE A 36 -17.48 28.49 9.43
N PRO A 37 -18.72 28.68 9.93
CA PRO A 37 -19.05 28.40 11.32
C PRO A 37 -19.39 26.92 11.49
N ARG A 38 -18.56 26.16 12.24
CA ARG A 38 -19.03 24.95 12.93
C ARG A 38 -18.86 25.13 14.43
N VAL A 39 -20.03 25.27 15.05
CA VAL A 39 -20.27 25.45 16.47
C VAL A 39 -19.93 24.16 17.21
N HIS A 40 -18.94 24.24 18.10
CA HIS A 40 -19.02 23.63 19.41
C HIS A 40 -18.29 24.57 20.37
N SER A 41 -19.07 25.40 21.06
CA SER A 41 -18.66 26.06 22.31
C SER A 41 -18.35 24.93 23.30
N ASP A 42 -17.22 24.93 24.01
CA ASP A 42 -17.01 25.77 25.19
C ASP A 42 -15.51 25.82 25.58
N ASP A 43 -14.66 26.51 24.81
CA ASP A 43 -13.31 26.89 25.31
C ASP A 43 -12.80 28.20 24.66
N TYR A 44 -13.72 29.16 24.51
CA TYR A 44 -13.44 30.53 24.06
C TYR A 44 -12.85 31.38 25.20
N VAL A 45 -11.71 30.98 25.78
CA VAL A 45 -10.86 31.90 26.55
C VAL A 45 -9.40 31.49 26.41
N ASN A 46 -8.76 31.89 25.30
CA ASN A 46 -7.35 32.28 25.25
C ASN A 46 -6.99 32.78 23.85
N GLN A 47 -7.55 33.93 23.47
CA GLN A 47 -7.28 34.55 22.17
C GLN A 47 -6.12 35.55 22.18
N TYR A 48 -5.38 35.69 23.28
CA TYR A 48 -4.15 36.51 23.33
C TYR A 48 -3.14 35.92 24.32
N ALA A 49 -2.34 34.96 23.86
CA ALA A 49 -1.04 34.64 24.43
C ALA A 49 -0.12 34.19 23.30
N SER A 50 0.57 35.15 22.72
CA SER A 50 1.81 34.89 21.99
C SER A 50 2.79 34.17 22.93
N SER A 51 3.57 33.22 22.39
CA SER A 51 4.78 32.60 22.96
C SER A 51 4.67 31.41 23.93
N VAL A 52 4.26 30.21 23.46
CA VAL A 52 4.83 28.92 23.92
C VAL A 52 4.72 27.87 22.79
N PRO A 53 5.78 27.11 22.44
CA PRO A 53 5.65 25.95 21.57
C PRO A 53 4.63 24.96 22.18
N LYS A 54 3.61 24.57 21.41
CA LYS A 54 2.61 23.59 21.84
C LYS A 54 3.29 22.23 22.03
N LYS A 55 3.79 21.97 23.25
CA LYS A 55 4.34 20.67 23.69
C LYS A 55 3.43 19.47 23.36
N THR A 56 2.15 19.71 23.12
CA THR A 56 1.15 18.71 22.74
C THR A 56 1.34 18.12 21.34
N ASP A 57 1.88 18.86 20.36
CA ASP A 57 2.01 18.35 18.98
C ASP A 57 3.21 17.40 18.83
N GLU A 58 4.36 17.78 19.41
CA GLU A 58 5.55 16.93 19.46
C GLU A 58 5.26 15.61 20.20
N GLN A 59 4.53 15.68 21.33
CA GLN A 59 4.15 14.46 22.07
C GLN A 59 3.19 13.56 21.28
N SER A 60 2.29 14.13 20.47
CA SER A 60 1.40 13.38 19.59
C SER A 60 2.17 12.70 18.45
N ALA A 61 3.13 13.41 17.84
CA ALA A 61 4.01 12.85 16.81
C ALA A 61 4.84 11.67 17.37
N LEU A 62 5.38 11.80 18.57
CA LEU A 62 6.11 10.72 19.24
C LEU A 62 5.21 9.51 19.54
N ASN A 63 3.97 9.72 20.00
CA ASN A 63 3.00 8.63 20.21
C ASN A 63 2.66 7.92 18.90
N ARG A 64 2.52 8.65 17.79
CA ARG A 64 2.29 8.05 16.48
C ARG A 64 3.48 7.19 16.05
N ILE A 65 4.70 7.71 16.19
CA ILE A 65 5.93 6.96 15.86
C ILE A 65 6.00 5.67 16.70
N LEU A 66 5.71 5.74 17.99
CA LEU A 66 5.70 4.58 18.88
C LEU A 66 4.64 3.55 18.45
N HIS A 67 3.41 3.98 18.17
CA HIS A 67 2.35 3.06 17.72
C HIS A 67 2.65 2.42 16.36
N GLU A 68 3.16 3.20 15.41
CA GLU A 68 3.56 2.72 14.08
C GLU A 68 4.73 1.73 14.20
N THR A 69 5.72 2.05 15.02
CA THR A 69 6.85 1.15 15.28
C THR A 69 6.36 -0.13 15.96
N ALA A 70 5.50 -0.04 16.97
CA ALA A 70 4.95 -1.20 17.67
C ALA A 70 4.13 -2.11 16.74
N ALA A 71 3.42 -1.56 15.75
CA ALA A 71 2.69 -2.33 14.76
C ALA A 71 3.59 -3.00 13.70
N ASN A 72 4.76 -2.39 13.41
CA ASN A 72 5.69 -2.86 12.37
C ASN A 72 6.78 -3.81 12.91
N VAL A 73 7.01 -3.83 14.22
CA VAL A 73 7.96 -4.75 14.85
C VAL A 73 7.34 -6.15 14.91
N ILE A 74 8.08 -7.14 14.39
CA ILE A 74 7.67 -8.54 14.39
C ILE A 74 8.04 -9.16 15.73
N ASP A 75 7.04 -9.61 16.50
CA ASP A 75 7.25 -10.44 17.67
C ASP A 75 7.56 -11.88 17.25
N VAL A 76 8.84 -12.25 17.29
CA VAL A 76 9.32 -13.60 16.97
C VAL A 76 8.96 -14.64 18.05
N GLY A 77 8.52 -14.20 19.23
CA GLY A 77 8.13 -15.06 20.35
C GLY A 77 6.64 -15.39 20.40
N ALA A 78 5.81 -14.79 19.54
CA ALA A 78 4.34 -14.95 19.54
C ALA A 78 3.83 -16.30 18.97
N LEU A 79 4.55 -17.40 19.20
CA LEU A 79 4.16 -18.75 18.74
C LEU A 79 3.08 -19.40 19.61
N ASP A 80 2.73 -18.81 20.75
CA ASP A 80 1.67 -19.33 21.63
C ASP A 80 0.30 -19.17 20.97
N THR A 81 -0.25 -20.30 20.55
CA THR A 81 -1.55 -20.43 19.86
C THR A 81 -2.77 -20.15 20.74
N HIS A 82 -2.59 -19.75 22.01
CA HIS A 82 -3.65 -19.74 23.01
C HIS A 82 -3.67 -18.51 23.93
N ASN A 83 -3.49 -17.30 23.39
CA ASN A 83 -3.83 -16.07 24.13
C ASN A 83 -5.35 -15.79 24.20
N LEU A 84 -6.18 -16.80 23.96
CA LEU A 84 -7.63 -16.69 23.99
C LEU A 84 -8.23 -17.73 24.92
N GLU A 85 -9.01 -17.28 25.88
CA GLU A 85 -9.70 -18.16 26.82
C GLU A 85 -10.90 -18.85 26.14
N GLN A 86 -11.20 -20.09 26.53
CA GLN A 86 -12.26 -20.89 25.93
C GLN A 86 -13.64 -20.20 25.99
N HIS A 87 -13.94 -19.47 27.07
CA HIS A 87 -15.22 -18.76 27.17
C HIS A 87 -15.30 -17.58 26.19
N GLU A 88 -14.21 -16.84 25.96
CA GLU A 88 -14.17 -15.74 25.01
C GLU A 88 -14.36 -16.25 23.59
N TYR A 89 -13.79 -17.41 23.27
CA TYR A 89 -14.05 -18.11 22.02
C TYR A 89 -15.56 -18.40 21.85
N MET A 90 -16.17 -19.03 22.85
CA MET A 90 -17.58 -19.43 22.79
C MET A 90 -18.52 -18.23 22.67
N ASP A 91 -18.24 -17.15 23.40
CA ASP A 91 -19.05 -15.94 23.35
C ASP A 91 -18.91 -15.21 22.01
N ARG A 92 -17.69 -15.12 21.45
CA ARG A 92 -17.47 -14.58 20.09
C ARG A 92 -18.16 -15.42 19.03
N SER A 93 -18.09 -16.75 19.12
CA SER A 93 -18.79 -17.66 18.23
C SER A 93 -20.31 -17.42 18.24
N ARG A 94 -20.92 -17.33 19.43
CA ARG A 94 -22.36 -17.02 19.56
C ARG A 94 -22.71 -15.64 19.00
N ALA A 95 -21.87 -14.64 19.26
CA ALA A 95 -22.07 -13.29 18.75
C ALA A 95 -22.03 -13.23 17.21
N TYR A 96 -21.09 -13.93 16.57
CA TYR A 96 -21.01 -14.00 15.11
C TYR A 96 -22.19 -14.75 14.50
N MET A 97 -22.60 -15.87 15.08
CA MET A 97 -23.79 -16.61 14.64
C MET A 97 -25.04 -15.71 14.65
N LYS A 98 -25.27 -14.99 15.75
CA LYS A 98 -26.39 -14.03 15.86
C LYS A 98 -26.32 -12.91 14.81
N ARG A 99 -25.12 -12.41 14.51
CA ARG A 99 -24.93 -11.38 13.46
C ARG A 99 -25.20 -11.92 12.06
N ILE A 100 -24.79 -13.15 11.76
CA ILE A 100 -25.04 -13.81 10.47
C ILE A 100 -26.54 -14.02 10.26
N GLU A 101 -27.25 -14.51 11.28
CA GLU A 101 -28.71 -14.69 11.23
C GLU A 101 -29.43 -13.35 11.03
N ALA A 102 -29.02 -12.30 11.76
CA ALA A 102 -29.59 -10.96 11.63
C ALA A 102 -29.35 -10.33 10.26
N ALA A 103 -28.19 -10.60 9.66
CA ALA A 103 -27.84 -10.10 8.33
C ALA A 103 -28.65 -10.74 7.20
N ARG A 104 -29.42 -11.80 7.46
CA ARG A 104 -30.26 -12.53 6.48
C ARG A 104 -29.53 -12.77 5.14
N ILE A 105 -28.26 -13.15 5.23
CA ILE A 105 -27.43 -13.40 4.05
C ILE A 105 -28.07 -14.55 3.28
N LYS A 106 -28.60 -14.26 2.10
CA LYS A 106 -29.03 -15.30 1.16
C LYS A 106 -27.78 -15.94 0.58
N LEU A 107 -27.38 -17.09 1.11
CA LEU A 107 -26.34 -17.88 0.48
C LEU A 107 -26.87 -18.34 -0.88
N PRO A 108 -26.12 -18.15 -1.99
CA PRO A 108 -26.51 -18.70 -3.27
C PRO A 108 -26.70 -20.22 -3.12
N ASP A 109 -27.82 -20.72 -3.64
CA ASP A 109 -28.19 -22.13 -3.61
C ASP A 109 -27.12 -22.93 -4.37
N SER A 110 -26.18 -23.52 -3.63
CA SER A 110 -24.96 -24.10 -4.18
C SER A 110 -25.18 -25.53 -4.67
N THR A 111 -26.20 -25.74 -5.50
CA THR A 111 -26.21 -26.92 -6.37
C THR A 111 -25.37 -26.60 -7.60
N SER A 112 -24.06 -26.70 -7.45
CA SER A 112 -23.11 -26.71 -8.57
C SER A 112 -23.41 -27.93 -9.43
N CYS A 113 -24.30 -27.78 -10.40
CA CYS A 113 -24.40 -28.72 -11.51
C CYS A 113 -23.45 -28.24 -12.60
N LEU A 114 -22.62 -29.15 -13.08
CA LEU A 114 -21.74 -28.88 -14.20
C LEU A 114 -22.57 -28.83 -15.49
N LEU A 115 -22.13 -28.01 -16.44
CA LEU A 115 -22.68 -27.98 -17.81
C LEU A 115 -24.18 -27.61 -17.91
N LYS A 116 -24.74 -26.84 -16.95
CA LYS A 116 -26.14 -26.32 -17.04
C LYS A 116 -26.36 -25.47 -18.31
N ASP A 117 -25.30 -24.91 -18.84
CA ASP A 117 -25.24 -23.98 -19.95
C ASP A 117 -24.95 -24.63 -21.31
N VAL A 118 -24.73 -25.95 -21.36
CA VAL A 118 -24.41 -26.66 -22.60
C VAL A 118 -25.70 -27.17 -23.28
N PRO A 119 -26.18 -26.52 -24.35
CA PRO A 119 -27.35 -27.01 -25.07
C PRO A 119 -27.00 -28.26 -25.89
N ALA A 120 -27.86 -29.28 -25.83
CA ALA A 120 -27.74 -30.51 -26.64
C ALA A 120 -26.34 -31.19 -26.54
N PRO A 121 -25.92 -31.65 -25.34
CA PRO A 121 -24.60 -32.23 -25.12
C PRO A 121 -24.29 -33.41 -26.04
N GLU A 122 -25.29 -34.21 -26.41
CA GLU A 122 -25.17 -35.33 -27.34
C GLU A 122 -24.65 -34.90 -28.72
N LYS A 123 -25.07 -33.72 -29.19
CA LYS A 123 -24.63 -33.19 -30.50
C LYS A 123 -23.19 -32.71 -30.44
N ILE A 124 -22.81 -32.05 -29.35
CA ILE A 124 -21.45 -31.53 -29.14
C ILE A 124 -20.45 -32.67 -29.01
N LEU A 125 -20.82 -33.73 -28.27
CA LEU A 125 -19.97 -34.91 -28.09
C LEU A 125 -19.85 -35.77 -29.36
N ALA A 126 -20.84 -35.71 -30.25
CA ALA A 126 -20.81 -36.39 -31.54
C ALA A 126 -20.11 -35.60 -32.66
N ALA A 127 -19.64 -34.38 -32.37
CA ALA A 127 -18.89 -33.59 -33.34
C ALA A 127 -17.53 -34.22 -33.65
N ASP A 128 -16.96 -33.84 -34.80
CA ASP A 128 -15.65 -34.34 -35.20
C ASP A 128 -14.58 -33.96 -34.15
N PRO A 129 -13.68 -34.90 -33.80
CA PRO A 129 -12.64 -34.65 -32.83
C PRO A 129 -11.60 -33.65 -33.36
N LEU A 130 -10.75 -33.16 -32.45
CA LEU A 130 -9.62 -32.29 -32.80
C LEU A 130 -8.76 -32.92 -33.91
N THR A 131 -8.35 -32.12 -34.88
CA THR A 131 -7.54 -32.62 -35.99
C THR A 131 -6.15 -33.08 -35.49
N PRO A 132 -5.56 -34.12 -36.10
CA PRO A 132 -4.23 -34.58 -35.70
C PRO A 132 -3.14 -33.52 -35.94
N GLY A 133 -3.35 -32.60 -36.90
CA GLY A 133 -2.45 -31.47 -37.14
C GLY A 133 -2.41 -30.50 -35.97
N ASP A 134 -3.58 -30.13 -35.44
CA ASP A 134 -3.67 -29.25 -34.26
C ASP A 134 -3.07 -29.92 -33.02
N GLN A 135 -3.32 -31.22 -32.83
CA GLN A 135 -2.74 -31.98 -31.72
C GLN A 135 -1.20 -32.03 -31.81
N GLY A 136 -0.66 -32.21 -33.02
CA GLY A 136 0.78 -32.14 -33.27
C GLY A 136 1.36 -30.77 -32.94
N LEU A 137 0.71 -29.70 -33.42
CA LEU A 137 1.13 -28.32 -33.16
C LEU A 137 1.15 -27.99 -31.66
N ILE A 138 0.10 -28.36 -30.92
CA ILE A 138 0.01 -28.17 -29.46
C ILE A 138 1.16 -28.90 -28.77
N THR A 139 1.43 -30.14 -29.18
CA THR A 139 2.48 -30.97 -28.59
C THR A 139 3.87 -30.38 -28.86
N GLU A 140 4.13 -29.91 -30.08
CA GLU A 140 5.39 -29.28 -30.45
C GLU A 140 5.61 -27.99 -29.66
N MET A 141 4.59 -27.12 -29.58
CA MET A 141 4.69 -25.89 -28.78
C MET A 141 4.99 -26.18 -27.31
N LEU A 142 4.34 -27.20 -26.73
CA LEU A 142 4.57 -27.59 -25.35
C LEU A 142 6.00 -28.12 -25.16
N ASN A 143 6.50 -28.95 -26.07
CA ASN A 143 7.88 -29.47 -26.00
C ASN A 143 8.92 -28.35 -26.08
N ASN A 144 8.68 -27.35 -26.93
CA ASN A 144 9.55 -26.18 -27.04
C ASN A 144 9.54 -25.36 -25.74
N ALA A 145 8.35 -25.15 -25.14
CA ALA A 145 8.24 -24.47 -23.86
C ALA A 145 8.95 -25.24 -22.73
N VAL A 146 8.77 -26.56 -22.64
CA VAL A 146 9.45 -27.41 -21.67
C VAL A 146 10.97 -27.36 -21.86
N THR A 147 11.44 -27.36 -23.11
CA THR A 147 12.88 -27.24 -23.41
C THR A 147 13.42 -25.89 -22.93
N ALA A 148 12.71 -24.79 -23.20
CA ALA A 148 13.11 -23.47 -22.72
C ALA A 148 13.14 -23.36 -21.18
N LEU A 149 12.27 -24.08 -20.46
CA LEU A 149 12.32 -24.14 -19.00
C LEU A 149 13.62 -24.78 -18.47
N THR A 150 14.26 -25.67 -19.24
CA THR A 150 15.53 -26.29 -18.83
C THR A 150 16.71 -25.31 -18.86
N ASP A 151 16.57 -24.19 -19.58
CA ASP A 151 17.55 -23.11 -19.61
C ASP A 151 17.46 -22.22 -18.37
N ILE A 152 16.38 -22.32 -17.58
CA ILE A 152 16.22 -21.62 -16.30
C ILE A 152 17.01 -22.37 -15.22
N LYS A 153 18.32 -22.16 -15.21
CA LYS A 153 19.24 -22.71 -14.21
C LYS A 153 20.35 -21.73 -13.87
N VAL A 154 20.93 -21.88 -12.68
CA VAL A 154 22.10 -21.10 -12.29
C VAL A 154 23.33 -21.72 -12.96
N GLU A 155 24.03 -20.95 -13.77
CA GLU A 155 25.33 -21.34 -14.31
C GLU A 155 26.42 -21.20 -13.25
N HIS A 156 27.12 -22.29 -12.98
CA HIS A 156 28.25 -22.30 -12.04
C HIS A 156 29.44 -21.55 -12.66
N LYS A 157 29.98 -20.54 -11.95
CA LYS A 157 31.15 -19.76 -12.38
C LYS A 157 32.37 -19.97 -11.49
N GLU A 158 32.17 -19.90 -10.18
CA GLU A 158 33.24 -19.98 -9.19
C GLU A 158 32.76 -20.83 -8.00
N ASP A 159 33.72 -21.43 -7.29
CA ASP A 159 33.41 -22.26 -6.12
C ASP A 159 32.86 -21.38 -4.99
N LEU A 160 31.62 -21.65 -4.56
CA LEU A 160 31.00 -20.95 -3.43
C LEU A 160 31.61 -21.31 -2.07
N VAL A 161 32.31 -22.45 -2.01
CA VAL A 161 32.90 -22.98 -0.78
C VAL A 161 34.34 -23.37 -1.07
N VAL A 162 35.28 -22.74 -0.35
CA VAL A 162 36.71 -23.08 -0.42
C VAL A 162 37.12 -23.72 0.92
N PRO A 163 37.67 -24.94 0.92
CA PRO A 163 38.14 -25.56 2.15
C PRO A 163 39.44 -24.91 2.61
N PHE A 164 39.55 -24.66 3.91
CA PHE A 164 40.82 -24.26 4.52
C PHE A 164 41.66 -25.51 4.81
N LEU A 165 42.94 -25.48 4.41
CA LEU A 165 43.89 -26.55 4.74
C LEU A 165 44.21 -26.50 6.25
N SER A 166 43.95 -27.61 6.94
CA SER A 166 44.29 -27.85 8.35
C SER A 166 45.74 -28.24 8.55
#